data_AF-A0A9X2AKE8-F1
#
_entry.id   AF-A0A9X2AKE8-F1
#
_cell.length_a   1.000
_cell.length_b   1.000
_cell.length_c   1.000
_cell.angle_alpha   90.00
_cell.angle_beta   90.00
_cell.angle_gamma   90.00
#
_symmetry.space_group_name_H-M   'P 1'
#
loop_
_entity.id
_entity.type
_entity.pdbx_description
1 polymer ?
#
loop_
_entity_poly.entity_id
_entity_poly.type
_entity_poly.pdbx_seq_one_letter_code
_entity_poly.pdbx_strand_id
1 'polypeptide(L)'
;MHAIKIELTLTPAGRHIAFSKEMLEKVHVYRRVASEGAAWEQVAVNARSPFVDTHAFPPGTTVEYHVQHFNQQDAYEGHSNIVRTTIGS
;
A
#
# COMPACT_ATOMS: atom_id res chain seq x y z
N MET A 1 -10.02 3.13 -19.37
CA MET A 1 -9.05 2.51 -18.44
C MET A 1 -9.04 3.36 -17.18
N HIS A 2 -9.54 2.82 -16.07
CA HIS A 2 -9.58 3.54 -14.79
C HIS A 2 -8.16 3.59 -14.23
N ALA A 3 -7.68 4.75 -13.81
CA ALA A 3 -6.34 4.86 -13.23
C ALA A 3 -6.40 4.36 -11.77
N ILE A 4 -5.74 3.25 -11.47
CA ILE A 4 -5.58 2.76 -10.10
C ILE A 4 -4.64 3.72 -9.36
N LYS A 5 -5.16 4.37 -8.32
CA LYS A 5 -4.43 5.35 -7.52
C LYS A 5 -4.44 4.99 -6.05
N ILE A 6 -3.38 5.37 -5.37
CA ILE A 6 -3.21 5.23 -3.93
C ILE A 6 -2.84 6.57 -3.31
N GLU A 7 -3.34 6.81 -2.12
CA GLU A 7 -3.02 7.97 -1.29
C GLU A 7 -2.48 7.50 0.06
N LEU A 8 -1.49 8.24 0.57
CA LEU A 8 -0.85 7.98 1.86
C LEU A 8 -1.06 9.18 2.78
N THR A 9 -1.66 8.95 3.93
CA THR A 9 -1.82 9.94 5.01
C THR A 9 -1.19 9.41 6.29
N LEU A 10 -0.37 10.22 6.97
CA LEU A 10 0.15 9.90 8.30
C LEU A 10 -0.83 10.35 9.36
N THR A 11 -1.16 9.46 10.28
CA THR A 11 -1.98 9.76 11.46
C THR A 11 -1.29 9.24 12.72
N PRO A 12 -1.71 9.67 13.92
CA PRO A 12 -1.22 9.09 15.16
C PRO A 12 -1.47 7.57 15.28
N ALA A 13 -2.45 7.03 14.55
CA ALA A 13 -2.79 5.61 14.55
C ALA A 13 -1.92 4.79 13.56
N GLY A 14 -1.14 5.45 12.69
CA GLY A 14 -0.26 4.79 11.73
C GLY A 14 -0.28 5.44 10.35
N ARG A 15 0.09 4.67 9.32
CA ARG A 15 0.03 5.13 7.92
C ARG A 15 -1.24 4.63 7.28
N HIS A 16 -2.12 5.56 6.93
CA HIS A 16 -3.37 5.29 6.25
C HIS A 16 -3.12 5.22 4.75
N ILE A 17 -3.44 4.07 4.18
CA ILE A 17 -3.30 3.74 2.77
C ILE A 17 -4.69 3.67 2.17
N ALA A 18 -5.09 4.74 1.47
CA ALA A 18 -6.38 4.84 0.81
C ALA A 18 -6.25 4.49 -0.68
N PHE A 19 -7.19 3.70 -1.17
CA PHE A 19 -7.30 3.29 -2.57
C PHE A 19 -8.77 3.09 -2.94
N SER A 20 -9.09 3.27 -4.22
CA SER A 20 -10.39 2.89 -4.79
C SER A 20 -10.36 1.43 -5.24
N LYS A 21 -11.51 0.76 -5.30
CA LYS A 21 -11.65 -0.54 -5.95
C LYS A 21 -13.06 -0.72 -6.49
N GLU A 22 -13.21 -1.48 -7.57
CA GLU A 22 -14.52 -1.82 -8.11
C GLU A 22 -15.22 -2.89 -7.24
N MET A 23 -16.51 -3.08 -7.50
CA MET A 23 -17.30 -4.10 -6.81
C MET A 23 -16.68 -5.48 -7.07
N LEU A 24 -16.39 -6.22 -6.00
CA LEU A 24 -15.82 -7.57 -6.02
C LEU A 24 -14.31 -7.67 -6.34
N GLU A 25 -13.62 -6.58 -6.67
CA GLU A 25 -12.16 -6.59 -6.76
C GLU A 25 -11.52 -6.91 -5.40
N LYS A 26 -10.42 -7.66 -5.46
CA LYS A 26 -9.51 -7.91 -4.34
C LYS A 26 -8.33 -6.96 -4.49
N VAL A 27 -7.95 -6.31 -3.39
CA VAL A 27 -6.77 -5.42 -3.38
C VAL A 27 -5.76 -5.95 -2.38
N HIS A 28 -4.50 -6.00 -2.76
CA HIS A 28 -3.38 -6.39 -1.91
C HIS A 28 -2.47 -5.19 -1.68
N VAL A 29 -2.07 -4.96 -0.43
CA VAL A 29 -1.19 -3.84 -0.08
C VAL A 29 0.23 -4.39 0.05
N TYR A 30 1.15 -3.73 -0.62
CA TYR A 30 2.57 -4.05 -0.58
C TYR A 30 3.36 -2.87 -0.01
N ARG A 31 4.40 -3.19 0.75
CA ARG A 31 5.29 -2.24 1.40
C ARG A 31 6.74 -2.64 1.18
N ARG A 32 7.65 -1.67 1.13
CA ARG A 32 9.08 -1.91 1.35
C ARG A 32 9.72 -0.75 2.09
N VAL A 33 10.87 -1.01 2.70
CA VAL A 33 11.80 0.05 3.09
C VAL A 33 12.53 0.52 1.83
N ALA A 34 12.65 1.83 1.62
CA ALA A 34 13.32 2.42 0.46
C ALA A 34 14.84 2.29 0.59
N SER A 35 15.34 1.08 0.37
CA SER A 35 16.76 0.79 0.22
C SER A 35 17.00 0.08 -1.12
N GLU A 36 18.21 0.19 -1.64
CA GLU A 36 18.59 -0.49 -2.88
C GLU A 36 18.39 -2.01 -2.75
N GLY A 37 17.75 -2.62 -3.75
CA GLY A 37 17.46 -4.06 -3.77
C GLY A 37 16.37 -4.54 -2.80
N ALA A 38 15.70 -3.65 -2.04
CA ALA A 38 14.66 -4.08 -1.11
C ALA A 38 13.47 -4.73 -1.82
N ALA A 39 13.11 -5.93 -1.35
CA ALA A 39 11.94 -6.66 -1.81
C ALA A 39 10.64 -6.02 -1.28
N TRP A 40 9.57 -6.16 -2.06
CA TRP A 40 8.22 -5.80 -1.64
C TRP A 40 7.63 -6.90 -0.75
N GLU A 41 7.16 -6.50 0.43
CA GLU A 41 6.43 -7.33 1.37
C GLU A 41 4.92 -7.14 1.17
N GLN A 42 4.15 -8.22 1.07
CA GLN A 42 2.69 -8.17 1.07
C GLN A 42 2.18 -8.02 2.49
N VAL A 43 1.80 -6.80 2.88
CA VAL A 43 1.39 -6.48 4.26
C VAL A 43 -0.10 -6.64 4.50
N ALA A 44 -0.92 -6.72 3.44
CA ALA A 44 -2.34 -7.05 3.55
C ALA A 44 -2.87 -7.78 2.32
N VAL A 45 -3.69 -8.79 2.56
CA VAL A 45 -4.42 -9.57 1.55
C VAL A 45 -5.89 -9.15 1.57
N ASN A 46 -6.49 -8.97 0.40
CA ASN A 46 -7.87 -8.50 0.19
C ASN A 46 -8.27 -7.34 1.15
N ALA A 47 -7.44 -6.30 1.17
CA ALA A 47 -7.54 -5.19 2.10
C ALA A 47 -8.80 -4.36 1.87
N ARG A 48 -9.31 -3.80 2.98
CA ARG A 48 -10.31 -2.72 2.94
C ARG A 48 -9.58 -1.38 2.85
N SER A 49 -10.25 -0.41 2.25
CA SER A 49 -9.76 0.97 2.17
C SER A 49 -10.51 1.85 3.18
N PRO A 50 -9.81 2.70 3.97
CA PRO A 50 -8.36 2.74 4.07
C PRO A 50 -7.80 1.52 4.84
N PHE A 51 -6.62 1.05 4.42
CA PHE A 51 -5.81 0.12 5.20
C PHE A 51 -4.88 0.94 6.12
N VAL A 52 -4.73 0.54 7.38
CA VAL A 52 -3.84 1.22 8.33
C VAL A 52 -2.65 0.32 8.63
N ASP A 53 -1.47 0.72 8.16
CA ASP A 53 -0.22 0.07 8.54
C ASP A 53 0.26 0.63 9.89
N THR A 54 0.37 -0.24 10.88
CA THR A 54 0.80 0.06 12.26
C THR A 54 2.20 -0.44 12.59
N HIS A 55 2.93 -1.06 11.65
CA HIS A 55 4.28 -1.56 11.88
C HIS A 55 5.25 -0.45 12.34
N ALA A 56 5.91 -0.65 13.47
CA ALA A 56 6.88 0.31 13.97
C ALA A 56 8.16 0.28 13.12
N PHE A 57 8.62 1.43 12.65
CA PHE A 57 9.95 1.57 12.05
C PHE A 57 10.79 2.54 12.87
N PRO A 58 12.12 2.39 12.86
CA PRO A 58 13.01 3.41 13.38
C PRO A 58 12.77 4.79 12.72
N PRO A 59 12.93 5.89 13.46
CA PRO A 59 12.99 7.23 12.89
C PRO A 59 13.96 7.35 11.71
N GLY A 60 13.61 8.17 10.72
CA GLY A 60 14.38 8.34 9.49
C GLY A 60 14.18 7.23 8.46
N THR A 61 13.47 6.15 8.79
CA THR A 61 13.15 5.10 7.81
C THR A 61 12.22 5.66 6.73
N THR A 62 12.60 5.51 5.47
CA THR A 62 11.69 5.80 4.34
C THR A 62 10.99 4.51 3.92
N VAL A 63 9.67 4.55 3.86
CA VAL A 63 8.81 3.42 3.46
C VAL A 63 8.02 3.78 2.23
N GLU A 64 7.87 2.81 1.33
CA GLU A 64 7.12 2.92 0.08
C GLU A 64 5.96 1.94 0.08
N TYR A 65 4.86 2.32 -0.57
CA TYR A 65 3.65 1.53 -0.71
C TYR A 65 3.16 1.53 -2.16
N HIS A 66 2.59 0.42 -2.58
CA HIS A 66 1.69 0.33 -3.73
C HIS A 66 0.61 -0.71 -3.43
N VAL A 67 -0.47 -0.68 -4.21
CA VAL A 67 -1.48 -1.74 -4.19
C VAL A 67 -1.54 -2.47 -5.52
N GLN A 68 -1.91 -3.75 -5.47
CA GLN A 68 -2.22 -4.56 -6.65
C GLN A 68 -3.69 -4.95 -6.61
N HIS A 69 -4.34 -4.87 -7.77
CA HIS A 69 -5.73 -5.25 -7.98
C HIS A 69 -5.82 -6.61 -8.64
N PHE A 70 -6.77 -7.41 -8.18
CA PHE A 70 -7.09 -8.70 -8.71
C PHE A 70 -8.60 -8.85 -8.82
N ASN A 71 -9.05 -9.54 -9.86
CA ASN A 71 -10.46 -9.90 -9.98
C ASN A 71 -10.84 -11.03 -9.00
N GLN A 72 -12.11 -11.47 -9.08
CA GLN A 72 -12.62 -12.53 -8.21
C GLN A 72 -11.91 -13.88 -8.39
N GLN A 73 -11.35 -14.14 -9.57
CA GLN A 73 -10.61 -15.35 -9.93
C GLN A 73 -9.10 -15.23 -9.65
N ASP A 74 -8.67 -14.22 -8.89
CA ASP A 74 -7.26 -13.96 -8.55
C ASP A 74 -6.38 -13.67 -9.78
N ALA A 75 -6.99 -13.21 -10.89
CA ALA A 75 -6.23 -12.69 -12.03
C ALA A 75 -5.80 -11.24 -11.76
N TYR A 76 -4.53 -10.95 -12.01
CA TYR A 76 -3.96 -9.62 -11.85
C TYR A 76 -4.49 -8.62 -12.87
N GLU A 77 -4.96 -7.46 -12.41
CA GLU A 77 -5.56 -6.41 -13.25
C GLU A 77 -4.70 -5.15 -13.33
N GLY A 78 -3.81 -4.93 -12.37
CA GLY A 78 -2.90 -3.79 -12.37
C GLY A 78 -2.41 -3.40 -10.99
N HIS A 79 -1.60 -2.34 -10.95
CA HIS A 79 -1.08 -1.77 -9.70
C HIS A 79 -1.14 -0.24 -9.70
N SER A 80 -1.17 0.33 -8.50
CA SER A 80 -1.15 1.78 -8.32
C SER A 80 0.22 2.40 -8.61
N ASN A 81 0.27 3.73 -8.63
CA ASN A 81 1.49 4.48 -8.39
C ASN A 81 2.13 4.10 -7.03
N ILE A 82 3.43 4.37 -6.89
CA ILE A 82 4.12 4.26 -5.60
C ILE A 82 3.95 5.56 -4.83
N VAL A 83 3.59 5.46 -3.54
CA VAL A 83 3.63 6.56 -2.58
C VAL A 83 4.66 6.27 -1.49
N ARG A 84 5.25 7.30 -0.92
CA ARG A 84 6.32 7.15 0.07
C ARG A 84 6.21 8.17 1.19
N THR A 85 6.79 7.81 2.34
CA THR A 85 6.97 8.72 3.47
C THR A 85 8.24 8.37 4.22
N THR A 86 8.83 9.37 4.88
CA THR A 86 9.89 9.16 5.87
C THR A 86 9.28 9.25 7.26
N ILE A 87 9.60 8.29 8.13
CA ILE A 87 9.14 8.29 9.52
C ILE A 87 9.87 9.40 10.28
N GLY A 88 9.09 10.32 10.86
CA GLY A 88 9.63 11.43 11.66
C GLY A 88 10.37 10.93 12.91
N SER A 89 11.32 11.74 13.36
CA SER A 89 11.98 11.63 14.66
C SER A 89 11.11 12.08 15.81
#